data_AF-A0A7T4YDD2-F1
#
_entry.id   AF-A0A7T4YDD2-F1
#
_cell.length_a   1.000
_cell.length_b   1.000
_cell.length_c   1.000
_cell.angle_alpha   90.00
_cell.angle_beta   90.00
_cell.angle_gamma   90.00
#
_symmetry.space_group_name_H-M   'P 1'
#
loop_
_entity.id
_entity.type
_entity.pdbx_description
1 polymer ?
#
loop_
_entity_poly.entity_id
_entity_poly.type
_entity_poly.pdbx_seq_one_letter_code
_entity_poly.pdbx_strand_id
1 'polypeptide(L)'
;MSEQPSTSTEPTPALAKETISNTPIKTNLACLQCNYQLTNLSRKSDCPECGYPIEPSYQSQFAITQRQLTALLIRLMAIYFLTMTFITLDSTIMLISSSFRSPTSPLFLMAIVHVTTTIFKPIISILLIIYAPYISKKLIKSDAPFSLHTRFTPQKFLTTAFIILGTYFLVIGAASLISFIYPFISQLFDTSTSTKPPFNFSYTQLTYGATNTTAAIILIFGHNKLASFFTKLRTLGTNQ
;
A
#
# COMPACT_ATOMS: atom_id res chain seq x y z
N MET A 1 -39.64 45.69 -33.28
CA MET A 1 -38.83 45.48 -32.07
C MET A 1 -38.55 43.99 -31.99
N SER A 2 -37.34 43.59 -32.34
CA SER A 2 -36.92 42.20 -32.39
C SER A 2 -35.70 42.06 -31.48
N GLU A 3 -35.89 41.39 -30.35
CA GLU A 3 -34.82 41.08 -29.40
C GLU A 3 -33.93 39.97 -29.96
N GLN A 4 -32.63 40.24 -30.06
CA GLN A 4 -31.61 39.24 -30.36
C GLN A 4 -31.24 38.47 -29.09
N PRO A 5 -31.10 37.13 -29.15
CA PRO A 5 -30.61 36.32 -28.05
C PRO A 5 -29.08 36.42 -27.96
N SER A 6 -28.59 36.82 -26.80
CA SER A 6 -27.18 36.91 -26.45
C SER A 6 -26.61 35.52 -26.12
N THR A 7 -25.77 35.02 -27.02
CA THR A 7 -25.00 33.79 -26.85
C THR A 7 -23.86 34.02 -25.84
N SER A 8 -24.00 33.44 -24.64
CA SER A 8 -22.97 33.41 -23.61
C SER A 8 -21.91 32.36 -23.95
N THR A 9 -20.75 32.80 -24.42
CA THR A 9 -19.57 31.94 -24.63
C THR A 9 -18.94 31.62 -23.27
N GLU A 10 -19.15 30.39 -22.80
CA GLU A 10 -18.51 29.83 -21.63
C GLU A 10 -16.97 29.80 -21.83
N PRO A 11 -16.17 30.38 -20.92
CA PRO A 11 -14.72 30.39 -21.07
C PRO A 11 -14.18 28.98 -20.86
N THR A 12 -13.74 28.36 -21.97
CA THR A 12 -12.96 27.12 -21.98
C THR A 12 -11.85 27.23 -20.93
N PRO A 13 -11.77 26.31 -19.94
CA PRO A 13 -10.70 26.32 -18.96
C PRO A 13 -9.39 26.18 -19.72
N ALA A 14 -8.60 27.26 -19.70
CA ALA A 14 -7.28 27.31 -20.29
C ALA A 14 -6.48 26.15 -19.70
N LEU A 15 -6.30 25.11 -20.51
CA LEU A 15 -5.40 24.00 -20.28
C LEU A 15 -4.08 24.62 -19.85
N ALA A 16 -3.78 24.54 -18.55
CA ALA A 16 -2.56 25.07 -17.98
C ALA A 16 -1.41 24.43 -18.76
N LYS A 17 -0.84 25.20 -19.69
CA LYS A 17 0.34 24.83 -20.46
C LYS A 17 1.43 24.77 -19.41
N GLU A 18 1.62 23.59 -18.81
CA GLU A 18 2.70 23.32 -17.88
C GLU A 18 3.95 23.89 -18.54
N THR A 19 4.46 24.98 -17.99
CA THR A 19 5.70 25.61 -18.43
C THR A 19 6.78 24.57 -18.15
N ILE A 20 7.02 23.70 -19.13
CA ILE A 20 8.00 22.62 -19.05
C ILE A 20 9.33 23.30 -18.79
N SER A 21 9.75 23.24 -17.54
CA SER A 21 10.90 23.93 -16.97
C SER A 21 12.16 23.60 -17.78
N ASN A 22 12.80 24.62 -18.37
CA ASN A 22 14.11 24.55 -19.03
C ASN A 22 15.27 24.29 -18.05
N THR A 23 14.99 23.65 -16.92
CA THR A 23 15.99 23.34 -15.89
C THR A 23 17.01 22.34 -16.44
N PRO A 24 18.31 22.67 -16.40
CA PRO A 24 19.36 21.78 -16.87
C PRO A 24 19.40 20.50 -16.04
N ILE A 25 19.76 19.39 -16.68
CA ILE A 25 19.90 18.08 -16.04
C ILE A 25 21.18 18.11 -15.19
N LYS A 26 21.03 18.12 -13.87
CA LYS A 26 22.16 18.13 -12.91
C LYS A 26 22.72 16.74 -12.60
N THR A 27 22.04 15.69 -13.04
CA THR A 27 22.41 14.29 -12.78
C THR A 27 23.21 13.71 -13.95
N ASN A 28 24.11 12.76 -13.67
CA ASN A 28 24.75 11.96 -14.72
C ASN A 28 23.67 11.12 -15.43
N LEU A 29 23.20 11.64 -16.56
CA LEU A 29 22.27 10.97 -17.47
C LEU A 29 23.04 10.61 -18.73
N ALA A 30 22.93 9.37 -19.22
CA ALA A 30 23.50 8.97 -20.50
C ALA A 30 22.39 8.87 -21.56
N CYS A 31 22.72 9.19 -22.81
CA CYS A 31 21.82 9.00 -23.95
C CYS A 31 21.57 7.51 -24.17
N LEU A 32 20.31 7.10 -24.33
CA LEU A 32 19.95 5.70 -24.59
C LEU A 32 20.54 5.14 -25.89
N GLN A 33 20.78 6.00 -26.89
CA GLN A 33 21.21 5.58 -28.22
C GLN A 33 22.74 5.49 -28.34
N CYS A 34 23.46 6.52 -27.90
CA CYS A 34 24.91 6.62 -28.09
C CYS A 34 25.71 6.64 -26.77
N ASN A 35 25.05 6.54 -25.61
CA ASN A 35 25.66 6.58 -24.29
C ASN A 35 26.41 7.89 -23.92
N TYR A 36 26.25 8.95 -24.71
CA TYR A 36 26.83 10.28 -24.42
C TYR A 36 26.26 10.86 -23.11
N GLN A 37 27.10 11.53 -22.32
CA GLN A 37 26.67 12.16 -21.06
C GLN A 37 25.90 13.45 -21.33
N LEU A 38 24.65 13.49 -20.87
CA LEU A 38 23.69 14.58 -21.07
C LEU A 38 23.68 15.59 -19.92
N THR A 39 24.78 15.68 -19.16
CA THR A 39 24.94 16.60 -18.04
C THR A 39 24.87 18.05 -18.51
N ASN A 40 24.15 18.89 -17.76
CA ASN A 40 23.91 20.32 -18.05
C ASN A 40 23.10 20.62 -19.32
N LEU A 41 22.60 19.62 -20.04
CA LEU A 41 21.71 19.83 -21.19
C LEU A 41 20.26 20.05 -20.74
N SER A 42 19.48 20.71 -21.60
CA SER A 42 18.03 20.86 -21.41
C SER A 42 17.34 19.52 -21.65
N ARG A 43 16.25 19.24 -20.93
CA ARG A 43 15.46 18.01 -21.15
C ARG A 43 14.81 17.96 -22.54
N LYS A 44 14.56 19.13 -23.12
CA LYS A 44 13.95 19.29 -24.45
C LYS A 44 14.93 19.29 -25.60
N SER A 45 16.23 19.35 -25.34
CA SER A 45 17.21 19.29 -26.43
C SER A 45 17.38 17.87 -26.93
N ASP A 46 17.90 17.77 -28.14
CA ASP A 46 18.36 16.51 -28.69
C ASP A 46 19.81 16.25 -28.24
N CYS A 47 20.21 14.98 -28.25
CA CYS A 47 21.57 14.58 -27.94
C CYS A 47 22.54 15.18 -28.99
N PRO A 48 23.59 15.90 -28.59
CA PRO A 48 24.49 16.59 -29.52
C PRO A 48 25.27 15.63 -30.43
N GLU A 49 25.50 14.38 -29.98
CA GLU A 49 26.25 13.38 -30.75
C GLU A 49 25.40 12.63 -31.77
N CYS A 50 24.14 12.33 -31.47
CA CYS A 50 23.33 11.42 -32.28
C CYS A 50 21.96 11.96 -32.70
N GLY A 51 21.60 13.17 -32.27
CA GLY A 51 20.29 13.78 -32.56
C GLY A 51 19.10 13.10 -31.88
N TYR A 52 19.32 12.09 -31.03
CA TYR A 52 18.24 11.40 -30.32
C TYR A 52 17.64 12.30 -29.23
N PRO A 53 16.30 12.40 -29.10
CA PRO A 53 15.68 13.24 -28.08
C PRO A 53 16.11 12.82 -26.67
N ILE A 54 16.40 13.80 -25.80
CA ILE A 54 16.87 13.53 -24.42
C ILE A 54 15.75 13.01 -23.52
N GLU A 55 14.51 13.44 -23.77
CA GLU A 55 13.35 13.16 -22.92
C GLU A 55 13.15 11.64 -22.64
N PRO A 56 13.19 10.73 -23.63
CA PRO A 56 13.14 9.28 -23.37
C PRO A 56 14.29 8.77 -22.50
N SER A 57 15.51 9.30 -22.69
CA SER A 57 16.67 8.93 -21.87
C SER A 57 16.44 9.36 -20.42
N TYR A 58 15.96 10.58 -20.22
CA TYR A 58 15.59 11.10 -18.91
C TYR A 58 14.49 10.26 -18.25
N GLN A 59 13.44 9.90 -18.98
CA GLN A 59 12.35 9.06 -18.48
C GLN A 59 12.83 7.65 -18.09
N SER A 60 13.76 7.07 -18.86
CA SER A 60 14.34 5.76 -18.54
C SER A 60 15.12 5.74 -17.24
N GLN A 61 15.70 6.87 -16.81
CA GLN A 61 16.39 6.99 -15.53
C GLN A 61 15.42 6.85 -14.34
N PHE A 62 14.14 7.14 -14.53
CA PHE A 62 13.08 6.93 -13.54
C PHE A 62 12.31 5.61 -13.74
N ALA A 63 12.65 4.82 -14.76
CA ALA A 63 11.99 3.55 -14.99
C ALA A 63 12.33 2.58 -13.85
N ILE A 64 11.29 2.06 -13.20
CA ILE A 64 11.44 1.01 -12.20
C ILE A 64 11.74 -0.28 -12.96
N THR A 65 12.83 -0.97 -12.63
CA THR A 65 13.08 -2.29 -13.25
C THR A 65 12.07 -3.31 -12.72
N GLN A 66 11.73 -4.32 -13.53
CA GLN A 66 10.78 -5.36 -13.13
C GLN A 66 11.18 -6.05 -11.81
N ARG A 67 12.49 -6.22 -11.57
CA ARG A 67 13.04 -6.71 -10.30
C ARG A 67 12.72 -5.78 -9.12
N GLN A 68 12.93 -4.47 -9.29
CA GLN A 68 12.63 -3.49 -8.24
C GLN A 68 11.14 -3.44 -7.91
N LEU A 69 10.27 -3.50 -8.93
CA LEU A 69 8.83 -3.57 -8.73
C LEU A 69 8.44 -4.81 -7.93
N THR A 70 9.00 -5.96 -8.29
CA THR A 70 8.72 -7.24 -7.61
C THR A 70 9.21 -7.26 -6.18
N ALA A 71 10.41 -6.74 -5.91
CA ALA A 71 10.92 -6.58 -4.55
C ALA A 71 10.00 -5.67 -3.72
N LEU A 72 9.45 -4.61 -4.32
CA LEU A 72 8.51 -3.71 -3.67
C LEU A 72 7.19 -4.42 -3.36
N LEU A 73 6.64 -5.21 -4.29
CA LEU A 73 5.43 -6.01 -4.07
C LEU A 73 5.62 -7.05 -2.96
N ILE A 74 6.77 -7.74 -2.91
CA ILE A 74 7.11 -8.68 -1.83
C ILE A 74 7.10 -7.97 -0.48
N ARG A 75 7.70 -6.78 -0.39
CA ARG A 75 7.69 -5.97 0.84
C ARG A 75 6.28 -5.54 1.22
N LEU A 76 5.47 -5.11 0.25
CA LEU A 76 4.06 -4.76 0.49
C LEU A 76 3.29 -5.96 1.08
N MET A 77 3.52 -7.15 0.52
CA MET A 77 2.89 -8.38 1.02
C MET A 77 3.35 -8.73 2.44
N ALA A 78 4.63 -8.56 2.74
CA ALA A 78 5.16 -8.76 4.07
C ALA A 78 4.54 -7.77 5.09
N ILE A 79 4.34 -6.51 4.71
CA ILE A 79 3.66 -5.52 5.57
C ILE A 79 2.22 -5.95 5.84
N TYR A 80 1.50 -6.40 4.81
CA TYR A 80 0.14 -6.93 4.97
C TYR A 80 0.10 -8.10 5.97
N PHE A 81 1.00 -9.08 5.85
CA PHE A 81 1.08 -10.19 6.80
C PHE A 81 1.41 -9.74 8.22
N LEU A 82 2.28 -8.74 8.37
CA LEU A 82 2.61 -8.15 9.66
C LEU A 82 1.37 -7.50 10.30
N THR A 83 0.64 -6.67 9.55
CA THR A 83 -0.61 -6.04 10.02
C THR A 83 -1.66 -7.09 10.40
N MET A 84 -1.84 -8.12 9.56
CA MET A 84 -2.75 -9.23 9.86
C MET A 84 -2.36 -10.00 11.12
N THR A 85 -1.06 -10.10 11.42
CA THR A 85 -0.58 -10.74 12.66
C THR A 85 -1.12 -10.00 13.90
N PHE A 86 -1.02 -8.67 13.92
CA PHE A 86 -1.53 -7.85 15.01
C PHE A 86 -3.05 -8.01 15.18
N ILE A 87 -3.78 -8.08 14.07
CA ILE A 87 -5.24 -8.30 14.09
C ILE A 87 -5.58 -9.68 14.68
N THR A 88 -4.84 -10.72 14.31
CA THR A 88 -5.09 -12.08 14.83
C THR A 88 -4.63 -12.26 16.28
N LEU A 89 -3.72 -11.43 16.79
CA LEU A 89 -3.16 -11.57 18.13
C LEU A 89 -4.24 -11.54 19.22
N ASP A 90 -5.22 -10.66 19.10
CA ASP A 90 -6.34 -10.56 20.04
C ASP A 90 -7.17 -11.86 20.10
N SER A 91 -7.55 -12.39 18.92
CA SER A 91 -8.27 -13.66 18.84
C SER A 91 -7.47 -14.83 19.42
N THR A 92 -6.14 -14.82 19.26
CA THR A 92 -5.25 -15.83 19.84
C THR A 92 -5.23 -15.73 21.37
N ILE A 93 -5.18 -14.53 21.96
CA ILE A 93 -5.20 -14.33 23.41
C ILE A 93 -6.52 -14.83 24.01
N MET A 94 -7.65 -14.55 23.36
CA MET A 94 -8.96 -15.06 23.81
C MET A 94 -9.01 -16.58 23.75
N LEU A 95 -8.52 -17.17 22.65
CA LEU A 95 -8.52 -18.62 22.46
C LEU A 95 -7.65 -19.33 23.52
N ILE A 96 -6.45 -18.81 23.80
CA ILE A 96 -5.57 -19.30 24.87
C ILE A 96 -6.30 -19.26 26.22
N SER A 97 -6.93 -18.11 26.53
CA SER A 97 -7.63 -17.90 27.79
C SER A 97 -8.78 -18.90 28.00
N SER A 98 -9.50 -19.24 26.93
CA SER A 98 -10.56 -20.26 26.96
C SER A 98 -10.01 -21.69 27.10
N SER A 99 -8.85 -21.96 26.51
CA SER A 99 -8.24 -23.30 26.47
C SER A 99 -7.70 -23.74 27.82
N PHE A 100 -7.25 -22.82 28.67
CA PHE A 100 -6.81 -23.12 30.03
C PHE A 100 -7.92 -23.70 30.94
N ARG A 101 -9.20 -23.51 30.58
CA ARG A 101 -10.32 -24.08 31.34
C ARG A 101 -10.58 -25.56 31.04
N SER A 102 -10.11 -26.07 29.89
CA SER A 102 -10.33 -27.45 29.47
C SER A 102 -9.18 -27.96 28.57
N PRO A 103 -8.06 -28.39 29.17
CA PRO A 103 -6.83 -28.73 28.44
C PRO A 103 -6.96 -29.99 27.57
N THR A 104 -7.98 -30.84 27.81
CA THR A 104 -8.25 -32.04 27.01
C THR A 104 -9.17 -31.78 25.82
N SER A 105 -9.69 -30.56 25.67
CA SER A 105 -10.59 -30.23 24.57
C SER A 105 -9.84 -30.07 23.24
N PRO A 106 -10.47 -30.36 22.09
CA PRO A 106 -9.88 -30.10 20.76
C PRO A 106 -9.54 -28.62 20.53
N LEU A 107 -10.14 -27.71 21.32
CA LEU A 107 -9.81 -26.28 21.31
C LEU A 107 -8.36 -26.01 21.73
N PHE A 108 -7.79 -26.84 22.61
CA PHE A 108 -6.40 -26.69 23.04
C PHE A 108 -5.41 -26.92 21.90
N LEU A 109 -5.63 -27.95 21.06
CA LEU A 109 -4.81 -28.19 19.87
C LEU A 109 -4.93 -27.04 18.85
N MET A 110 -6.15 -26.55 18.62
CA MET A 110 -6.38 -25.37 17.76
C MET A 110 -5.68 -24.13 18.30
N ALA A 111 -5.69 -23.92 19.63
CA ALA A 111 -4.97 -22.82 20.27
C ALA A 111 -3.46 -22.90 20.02
N ILE A 112 -2.85 -24.08 20.12
CA ILE A 112 -1.42 -24.27 19.83
C ILE A 112 -1.11 -23.92 18.36
N VAL A 113 -1.93 -24.37 17.42
CA VAL A 113 -1.76 -24.03 15.99
C VAL A 113 -1.91 -22.52 15.74
N HIS A 114 -2.89 -21.88 16.38
CA HIS A 114 -3.06 -20.43 16.29
C HIS A 114 -1.89 -19.65 16.90
N VAL A 115 -1.38 -20.07 18.06
CA VAL A 115 -0.23 -19.44 18.71
C VAL A 115 1.03 -19.58 17.85
N THR A 116 1.33 -20.79 17.39
CA THR A 116 2.50 -21.04 16.54
C THR A 116 2.42 -20.22 15.26
N THR A 117 1.30 -20.23 14.55
CA THR A 117 1.14 -19.41 13.33
C THR A 117 1.22 -17.91 13.61
N THR A 118 0.71 -17.43 14.76
CA THR A 118 0.82 -16.01 15.17
C THR A 118 2.27 -15.61 15.42
N ILE A 119 3.11 -16.50 15.96
CA ILE A 119 4.54 -16.24 16.22
C ILE A 119 5.38 -16.34 14.94
N PHE A 120 5.11 -17.30 14.06
CA PHE A 120 5.90 -17.49 12.84
C PHE A 120 5.64 -16.41 11.78
N LYS A 121 4.40 -15.91 11.65
CA LYS A 121 4.04 -14.86 10.67
C LYS A 121 4.90 -13.58 10.74
N PRO A 122 5.16 -12.95 11.90
CA PRO A 122 5.98 -11.74 11.96
C PRO A 122 7.44 -12.04 11.60
N ILE A 123 7.97 -13.20 12.01
CA ILE A 123 9.33 -13.64 11.64
C ILE A 123 9.43 -13.78 10.11
N ILE A 124 8.50 -14.51 9.49
CA ILE A 124 8.45 -14.67 8.03
C ILE A 124 8.30 -13.31 7.34
N SER A 125 7.46 -12.42 7.87
CA SER A 125 7.25 -11.08 7.31
C SER A 125 8.52 -10.25 7.35
N ILE A 126 9.25 -10.25 8.47
CA ILE A 126 10.53 -9.54 8.61
C ILE A 126 11.57 -10.13 7.63
N LEU A 127 11.66 -11.46 7.55
CA LEU A 127 12.54 -12.14 6.59
C LEU A 127 12.19 -11.76 5.15
N LEU A 128 10.90 -11.71 4.78
CA LEU A 128 10.46 -11.28 3.45
C LEU A 128 10.86 -9.83 3.16
N ILE A 129 10.80 -8.92 4.14
CA ILE A 129 11.23 -7.53 3.96
C ILE A 129 12.73 -7.44 3.67
N ILE A 130 13.53 -8.17 4.45
CA ILE A 130 15.00 -8.19 4.35
C ILE A 130 15.46 -8.86 3.06
N TYR A 131 14.92 -10.05 2.77
CA TYR A 131 15.34 -10.89 1.62
C TYR A 131 14.58 -10.58 0.33
N ALA A 132 13.63 -9.63 0.31
CA ALA A 132 12.94 -9.18 -0.89
C ALA A 132 13.85 -8.95 -2.13
N PRO A 133 15.00 -8.23 -2.06
CA PRO A 133 15.87 -8.06 -3.22
C PRO A 133 16.44 -9.39 -3.71
N TYR A 134 16.88 -10.26 -2.79
CA TYR A 134 17.42 -11.59 -3.13
C TYR A 134 16.34 -12.48 -3.79
N ILE A 135 15.14 -12.53 -3.21
CA ILE A 135 14.00 -13.27 -3.76
C ILE A 135 13.65 -12.73 -5.15
N SER A 136 13.60 -11.41 -5.33
CA SER A 136 13.29 -10.79 -6.62
C SER A 136 14.32 -11.12 -7.70
N LYS A 137 15.61 -11.16 -7.35
CA LYS A 137 16.71 -11.54 -8.25
C LYS A 137 16.59 -13.00 -8.68
N LYS A 138 16.15 -13.88 -7.79
CA LYS A 138 15.95 -15.31 -8.08
C LYS A 138 14.70 -15.56 -8.93
N LEU A 139 13.63 -14.80 -8.68
CA LEU A 139 12.37 -14.94 -9.41
C LEU A 139 12.42 -14.33 -10.82
N ILE A 140 13.11 -13.21 -11.00
CA ILE A 140 13.11 -12.45 -12.26
C ILE A 140 14.52 -12.34 -12.82
N LYS A 141 14.76 -13.05 -13.92
CA LYS A 141 16.04 -13.02 -14.64
C LYS A 141 16.24 -11.76 -15.46
N SER A 142 15.17 -11.13 -15.95
CA SER A 142 15.26 -9.93 -16.79
C SER A 142 15.43 -8.65 -15.97
N ASP A 143 16.38 -7.82 -16.39
CA ASP A 143 16.53 -6.42 -15.92
C ASP A 143 15.78 -5.44 -16.83
N ALA A 144 14.86 -5.93 -17.66
CA ALA A 144 14.10 -5.07 -18.56
C ALA A 144 13.41 -3.93 -17.79
N PRO A 145 13.54 -2.68 -18.28
CA PRO A 145 12.86 -1.55 -17.69
C PRO A 145 11.35 -1.77 -17.82
N PHE A 146 10.64 -1.63 -16.70
CA PHE A 146 9.18 -1.68 -16.72
C PHE A 146 8.69 -0.24 -16.86
N SER A 147 8.15 0.11 -18.04
CA SER A 147 7.58 1.43 -18.29
C SER A 147 6.22 1.56 -17.61
N LEU A 148 6.22 1.77 -16.29
CA LEU A 148 5.06 2.34 -15.61
C LEU A 148 4.92 3.78 -16.10
N HIS A 149 3.71 4.18 -16.48
CA HIS A 149 3.40 5.52 -16.99
C HIS A 149 4.22 6.61 -16.27
N THR A 150 4.83 7.53 -17.02
CA THR A 150 5.89 8.50 -16.64
C THR A 150 5.67 9.31 -15.35
N ARG A 151 4.51 9.22 -14.71
CA ARG A 151 4.17 9.92 -13.47
C ARG A 151 4.30 9.07 -12.19
N PHE A 152 4.60 7.77 -12.29
CA PHE A 152 4.65 6.84 -11.15
C PHE A 152 6.06 6.65 -10.60
N THR A 153 6.43 7.44 -9.59
CA THR A 153 7.66 7.23 -8.84
C THR A 153 7.50 6.09 -7.82
N PRO A 154 8.58 5.39 -7.40
CA PRO A 154 8.50 4.34 -6.37
C PRO A 154 7.82 4.81 -5.07
N GLN A 155 8.07 6.06 -4.68
CA GLN A 155 7.46 6.68 -3.52
C GLN A 155 5.94 6.84 -3.70
N LYS A 156 5.49 7.37 -4.84
CA LYS A 156 4.06 7.48 -5.17
C LYS A 156 3.39 6.11 -5.24
N PHE A 157 4.07 5.12 -5.79
CA PHE A 157 3.57 3.74 -5.81
C PHE A 157 3.32 3.23 -4.40
N LEU A 158 4.31 3.35 -3.51
CA LEU A 158 4.21 2.83 -2.15
C LEU A 158 3.17 3.60 -1.32
N THR A 159 3.07 4.91 -1.49
CA THR A 159 1.98 5.74 -0.92
C THR A 159 0.61 5.25 -1.40
N THR A 160 0.43 5.06 -2.70
CA THR A 160 -0.84 4.57 -3.28
C THR A 160 -1.19 3.19 -2.75
N ALA A 161 -0.20 2.30 -2.67
CA ALA A 161 -0.38 0.95 -2.16
C ALA A 161 -0.79 0.94 -0.67
N PHE A 162 -0.21 1.81 0.16
CA PHE A 162 -0.64 1.95 1.57
C PHE A 162 -2.05 2.53 1.70
N ILE A 163 -2.43 3.47 0.85
CA ILE A 163 -3.80 4.02 0.84
C ILE A 163 -4.80 2.93 0.45
N ILE A 164 -4.52 2.15 -0.60
CA ILE A 164 -5.37 1.02 -1.02
C ILE A 164 -5.49 0.00 0.12
N LEU A 165 -4.36 -0.38 0.72
CA LEU A 165 -4.33 -1.34 1.82
C LEU A 165 -5.09 -0.84 3.05
N GLY A 166 -4.89 0.43 3.41
CA GLY A 166 -5.61 1.08 4.51
C GLY A 166 -7.11 1.17 4.23
N THR A 167 -7.51 1.50 3.01
CA THR A 167 -8.92 1.53 2.60
C THR A 167 -9.57 0.15 2.71
N TYR A 168 -8.86 -0.90 2.30
CA TYR A 168 -9.30 -2.28 2.46
C TYR A 168 -9.56 -2.63 3.94
N PHE A 169 -8.62 -2.29 4.84
CA PHE A 169 -8.79 -2.49 6.28
C PHE A 169 -9.94 -1.64 6.84
N LEU A 170 -10.17 -0.44 6.32
CA LEU A 170 -11.27 0.43 6.73
C LEU A 170 -12.62 -0.20 6.40
N VAL A 171 -12.77 -0.75 5.18
CA VAL A 171 -14.01 -1.42 4.75
C VAL A 171 -14.29 -2.64 5.62
N ILE A 172 -13.29 -3.47 5.88
CA ILE A 172 -13.45 -4.66 6.75
C ILE A 172 -13.78 -4.25 8.19
N GLY A 173 -13.09 -3.23 8.71
CA GLY A 173 -13.33 -2.69 10.05
C GLY A 173 -14.76 -2.16 10.19
N ALA A 174 -15.20 -1.34 9.23
CA ALA A 174 -16.55 -0.78 9.18
C ALA A 174 -17.62 -1.87 9.06
N ALA A 175 -17.45 -2.85 8.17
CA ALA A 175 -18.39 -3.95 8.02
C ALA A 175 -18.54 -4.77 9.31
N SER A 176 -17.43 -4.98 10.04
CA SER A 176 -17.42 -5.67 11.33
C SER A 176 -18.14 -4.86 12.41
N LEU A 177 -17.93 -3.54 12.45
CA LEU A 177 -18.63 -2.64 13.37
C LEU A 177 -20.13 -2.54 13.07
N ILE A 178 -20.51 -2.50 11.79
CA ILE A 178 -21.93 -2.53 11.37
C ILE A 178 -22.57 -3.85 11.83
N SER A 179 -21.88 -4.97 11.62
CA SER A 179 -22.36 -6.29 12.06
C SER A 179 -22.53 -6.37 13.58
N PHE A 180 -21.67 -5.67 14.33
CA PHE A 180 -21.77 -5.54 15.78
C PHE A 180 -22.93 -4.65 16.23
N ILE A 181 -23.19 -3.53 15.53
CA ILE A 181 -24.23 -2.55 15.88
C ILE A 181 -25.63 -3.01 15.45
N TYR A 182 -25.75 -3.74 14.34
CA TYR A 182 -27.04 -4.13 13.76
C TYR A 182 -28.00 -4.83 14.74
N PRO A 183 -27.57 -5.82 15.56
CA PRO A 183 -28.44 -6.44 16.56
C PRO A 183 -28.98 -5.47 17.62
N PHE A 184 -28.19 -4.44 17.98
CA PHE A 184 -28.61 -3.42 18.94
C PHE A 184 -29.72 -2.55 18.36
N ILE A 185 -29.56 -2.15 17.10
CA ILE A 185 -30.58 -1.37 16.39
C ILE A 185 -31.86 -2.20 16.26
N SER A 186 -31.78 -3.47 15.85
CA SER A 186 -32.98 -4.30 15.69
C SER A 186 -33.74 -4.48 17.00
N GLN A 187 -33.05 -4.63 18.14
CA GLN A 187 -33.71 -4.76 19.45
C GLN A 187 -34.42 -3.49 19.91
N LEU A 188 -33.92 -2.30 19.55
CA LEU A 188 -34.59 -1.04 19.87
C LEU A 188 -35.95 -0.91 19.16
N PHE A 189 -36.14 -1.60 18.03
CA PHE A 189 -37.37 -1.57 17.25
C PHE A 189 -38.28 -2.78 17.49
N ASP A 190 -37.75 -3.90 18.01
CA ASP A 190 -38.55 -5.06 18.38
C ASP A 190 -39.17 -4.87 19.77
N THR A 191 -40.37 -4.30 19.82
CA THR A 191 -41.15 -4.14 21.06
C THR A 191 -41.75 -5.47 21.57
N SER A 192 -41.48 -6.59 20.89
CA SER A 192 -42.03 -7.90 21.27
C SER A 192 -41.18 -8.55 22.38
N THR A 193 -41.83 -8.90 23.48
CA THR A 193 -41.28 -9.34 24.78
C THR A 193 -40.51 -10.66 24.72
N SER A 194 -39.35 -10.68 24.07
CA SER A 194 -38.46 -11.84 24.05
C SER A 194 -37.56 -11.85 25.29
N THR A 195 -37.80 -12.80 26.20
CA THR A 195 -37.11 -12.98 27.49
C THR A 195 -35.75 -13.67 27.38
N LYS A 196 -35.21 -13.90 26.17
CA LYS A 196 -33.86 -14.45 26.02
C LYS A 196 -32.83 -13.34 26.19
N PRO A 197 -31.78 -13.53 27.02
CA PRO A 197 -30.71 -12.55 27.17
C PRO A 197 -30.12 -12.26 25.79
N PRO A 198 -30.20 -11.02 25.27
CA PRO A 198 -29.97 -10.76 23.85
C PRO A 198 -28.50 -10.78 23.41
N PHE A 199 -27.58 -11.14 24.31
CA PHE A 199 -26.21 -10.66 24.22
C PHE A 199 -25.19 -11.76 24.44
N ASN A 200 -25.06 -12.65 23.45
CA ASN A 200 -23.73 -13.15 23.11
C ASN A 200 -23.06 -12.10 22.22
N PHE A 201 -22.72 -10.96 22.84
CA PHE A 201 -21.82 -10.01 22.20
C PHE A 201 -20.52 -10.77 21.92
N SER A 202 -20.25 -11.01 20.64
CA SER A 202 -18.93 -11.45 20.26
C SER A 202 -18.02 -10.24 20.42
N TYR A 203 -17.46 -10.07 21.62
CA TYR A 203 -16.38 -9.12 21.91
C TYR A 203 -15.32 -9.15 20.79
N THR A 204 -15.11 -10.32 20.20
CA THR A 204 -14.29 -10.56 19.01
C THR A 204 -14.67 -9.70 17.81
N GLN A 205 -15.95 -9.47 17.50
CA GLN A 205 -16.34 -8.59 16.38
C GLN A 205 -16.02 -7.12 16.65
N LEU A 206 -16.19 -6.66 17.89
CA LEU A 206 -15.85 -5.30 18.29
C LEU A 206 -14.34 -5.08 18.24
N THR A 207 -13.55 -5.99 18.84
CA THR A 207 -12.08 -5.88 18.82
C THR A 207 -11.52 -6.02 17.41
N TYR A 208 -12.05 -6.94 16.60
CA TYR A 208 -11.68 -7.09 15.20
C TYR A 208 -12.02 -5.82 14.39
N GLY A 209 -13.22 -5.26 14.56
CA GLY A 209 -13.62 -4.02 13.91
C GLY A 209 -12.74 -2.83 14.31
N ALA A 210 -12.47 -2.67 15.61
CA ALA A 210 -11.62 -1.60 16.15
C ALA A 210 -10.16 -1.72 15.69
N THR A 211 -9.59 -2.93 15.69
CA THR A 211 -8.19 -3.15 15.29
C THR A 211 -7.99 -2.90 13.80
N ASN A 212 -8.90 -3.40 12.95
CA ASN A 212 -8.85 -3.13 11.51
C ASN A 212 -9.01 -1.63 11.20
N THR A 213 -9.94 -0.96 11.87
CA THR A 213 -10.14 0.49 11.71
C THR A 213 -8.91 1.28 12.16
N THR A 214 -8.27 0.88 13.27
CA THR A 214 -7.04 1.52 13.76
C THR A 214 -5.89 1.30 12.77
N ALA A 215 -5.71 0.07 12.26
CA ALA A 215 -4.71 -0.23 11.23
C ALA A 215 -4.95 0.59 9.96
N ALA A 216 -6.20 0.75 9.53
CA ALA A 216 -6.58 1.59 8.40
C ALA A 216 -6.18 3.05 8.61
N ILE A 217 -6.49 3.63 9.77
CA ILE A 217 -6.11 5.01 10.13
C ILE A 217 -4.59 5.17 10.08
N ILE A 218 -3.84 4.24 10.67
CA ILE A 218 -2.37 4.28 10.67
C ILE A 218 -1.82 4.23 9.23
N LEU A 219 -2.37 3.36 8.37
CA LEU A 219 -1.93 3.25 6.98
C LEU A 219 -2.31 4.47 6.14
N ILE A 220 -3.53 4.99 6.29
CA ILE A 220 -4.04 6.13 5.51
C ILE A 220 -3.40 7.44 5.95
N PHE A 221 -3.25 7.71 7.24
CA PHE A 221 -2.67 8.98 7.71
C PHE A 221 -1.13 8.90 7.87
N GLY A 222 -0.59 7.71 8.11
CA GLY A 222 0.84 7.48 8.27
C GLY A 222 1.60 7.20 6.96
N HIS A 223 0.93 7.11 5.81
CA HIS A 223 1.53 6.68 4.54
C HIS A 223 2.82 7.43 4.19
N ASN A 224 2.90 8.75 4.40
CA ASN A 224 4.09 9.53 4.07
C ASN A 224 5.29 9.17 4.95
N LYS A 225 5.08 9.01 6.26
CA LYS A 225 6.12 8.62 7.21
C LYS A 225 6.57 7.18 6.98
N LEU A 226 5.62 6.28 6.76
CA LEU A 226 5.90 4.88 6.43
C LEU A 226 6.68 4.78 5.11
N ALA A 227 6.28 5.52 4.08
CA ALA A 227 6.98 5.53 2.80
C ALA A 227 8.43 6.01 2.95
N SER A 228 8.66 7.09 3.70
CA SER A 228 10.01 7.57 4.00
C SER A 228 10.83 6.56 4.81
N PHE A 229 10.21 5.87 5.77
CA PHE A 229 10.88 4.84 6.55
C PHE A 229 11.31 3.64 5.68
N PHE A 230 10.44 3.18 4.78
CA PHE A 230 10.76 2.07 3.87
C PHE A 230 11.80 2.43 2.81
N THR A 231 11.84 3.69 2.35
CA THR A 231 12.91 4.14 1.47
C THR A 231 14.26 4.18 2.20
N LYS A 232 14.30 4.59 3.47
CA LYS A 232 15.51 4.51 4.32
C LYS A 232 15.96 3.07 4.57
N LEU A 233 15.03 2.15 4.84
CA LEU A 233 15.36 0.73 4.98
C LEU A 233 15.94 0.14 3.68
N ARG A 234 15.46 0.59 2.52
CA ARG A 234 16.01 0.18 1.23
C ARG A 234 17.48 0.57 1.08
N THR A 235 17.86 1.79 1.48
CA THR A 235 19.24 2.26 1.37
C THR A 235 20.21 1.54 2.31
N LEU A 236 19.74 1.02 3.44
CA LEU A 236 20.58 0.25 4.37
C LEU A 236 20.98 -1.12 3.80
N GLY A 237 20.09 -1.76 3.05
CA GLY A 237 20.34 -3.10 2.48
C GLY A 237 21.18 -3.13 1.19
N THR A 238 21.43 -1.97 0.56
CA THR A 238 22.21 -1.90 -0.69
C THR A 238 23.69 -1.60 -0.49
N ASN A 239 24.12 -1.34 0.74
CA ASN A 239 25.52 -1.04 1.09
C ASN A 239 26.29 -2.29 1.56
N GLN A 240 25.79 -3.49 1.26
CA GLN A 240 26.44 -4.79 1.50
C GLN A 240 26.69 -5.47 0.15
#